data_AF-A0A0P9CAW9-F1
#
_entry.id   AF-A0A0P9CAW9-F1
#
_cell.length_a   1.000
_cell.length_b   1.000
_cell.length_c   1.000
_cell.angle_alpha   90.00
_cell.angle_beta   90.00
_cell.angle_gamma   90.00
#
_symmetry.space_group_name_H-M   'P 1'
#
loop_
_entity.id
_entity.type
_entity.pdbx_description
1 polymer ?
#
loop_
_entity_poly.entity_id
_entity_poly.type
_entity_poly.pdbx_seq_one_letter_code
_entity_poly.pdbx_strand_id
1 'polypeptide(L)'
;MTVTDSVGETYSSSVSVTINPNPSVSIKSSQNPTDAGNSVSFSSTESGGTGTITYDWYINGAQESTASSFSYSFSNPGAYYLNPVSY
;
A
#
# COMPACT_ATOMS: atom_id res chain seq x y z
N MET A 1 -13.71 -10.47 30.73
CA MET A 1 -14.88 -10.43 31.61
C MET A 1 -14.84 -11.63 32.53
N THR A 2 -15.12 -11.42 33.82
CA THR A 2 -15.22 -12.49 34.80
C THR A 2 -16.56 -12.35 35.51
N VAL A 3 -17.27 -13.46 35.67
CA VAL A 3 -18.55 -13.53 36.36
C VAL A 3 -18.38 -14.46 37.55
N THR A 4 -18.83 -14.02 38.72
CA THR A 4 -18.78 -14.78 39.97
C THR A 4 -20.20 -15.05 40.42
N ASP A 5 -20.54 -16.31 40.72
CA ASP A 5 -21.85 -16.65 41.27
C ASP A 5 -21.91 -16.44 42.79
N SER A 6 -23.08 -16.61 43.38
CA SER A 6 -23.29 -16.45 44.83
C SER A 6 -22.60 -17.51 45.69
N VAL A 7 -22.07 -18.58 45.09
CA VAL A 7 -21.36 -19.68 45.75
C VAL A 7 -19.84 -19.53 45.61
N GLY A 8 -19.38 -18.53 44.86
CA GLY A 8 -17.98 -18.17 44.69
C GLY A 8 -17.30 -18.79 43.46
N GLU A 9 -18.03 -19.53 42.62
CA GLU A 9 -17.49 -20.02 41.35
C GLU A 9 -17.32 -18.88 40.36
N THR A 10 -16.22 -18.90 39.62
CA THR A 10 -15.91 -17.86 38.63
C THR A 10 -15.73 -18.44 37.24
N TYR A 11 -16.39 -17.81 36.27
CA TYR A 11 -16.14 -18.05 34.85
C TYR A 11 -15.56 -16.80 34.22
N SER A 12 -14.54 -16.97 33.39
CA SER A 12 -13.95 -15.85 32.64
C SER A 12 -14.01 -16.09 31.14
N SER A 13 -14.19 -15.01 30.40
CA SER A 13 -14.15 -14.95 28.95
C SER A 13 -13.33 -13.73 28.54
N SER A 14 -12.47 -13.88 27.56
CA SER A 14 -11.66 -12.79 27.01
C SER A 14 -11.95 -12.61 25.52
N VAL A 15 -11.78 -11.37 25.04
CA VAL A 15 -11.79 -11.01 23.63
C VAL A 15 -10.41 -10.45 23.31
N SER A 16 -9.78 -10.95 22.25
CA SER A 16 -8.54 -10.39 21.72
C SER A 16 -8.87 -9.37 20.62
N VAL A 17 -8.16 -8.24 20.64
CA VAL A 17 -8.21 -7.23 19.58
C VAL A 17 -6.78 -7.00 19.09
N THR A 18 -6.56 -7.16 17.80
CA THR A 18 -5.26 -6.91 17.16
C THR A 18 -5.32 -5.55 16.48
N ILE A 19 -4.45 -4.62 16.90
CA ILE A 19 -4.28 -3.31 16.24
C ILE A 19 -3.06 -3.41 15.32
N ASN A 20 -3.29 -3.24 14.02
CA ASN A 20 -2.22 -3.20 13.05
C ASN A 20 -1.68 -1.76 12.92
N PRO A 21 -0.38 -1.60 12.60
CA PRO A 21 0.17 -0.27 12.33
C PRO A 21 -0.48 0.36 11.10
N ASN A 22 -0.44 1.69 11.02
CA ASN A 22 -0.95 2.43 9.87
C ASN A 22 -0.30 1.92 8.56
N PRO A 23 -1.05 1.82 7.46
CA PRO A 23 -0.48 1.44 6.18
C PRO A 23 0.53 2.50 5.71
N SER A 24 1.62 2.06 5.10
CA SER A 24 2.59 2.92 4.44
C SER A 24 2.97 2.35 3.08
N VAL A 25 3.10 3.23 2.08
CA VAL A 25 3.50 2.87 0.72
C VAL A 25 4.81 3.56 0.35
N SER A 26 5.70 2.84 -0.34
CA SER A 26 6.93 3.37 -0.93
C SER A 26 7.01 2.97 -2.39
N ILE A 27 7.37 3.90 -3.27
CA ILE A 27 7.60 3.64 -4.69
C ILE A 27 9.10 3.50 -4.95
N LYS A 28 9.46 2.54 -5.81
CA LYS A 28 10.78 2.46 -6.44
C LYS A 28 10.67 2.51 -7.95
N SER A 29 11.61 3.22 -8.58
CA SER A 29 11.82 3.22 -10.02
C SER A 29 13.11 2.46 -10.36
N SER A 30 13.12 1.71 -11.46
CA SER A 30 14.32 1.01 -11.92
C SER A 30 15.44 1.96 -12.37
N GLN A 31 15.08 3.14 -12.86
CA GLN A 31 16.01 4.16 -13.34
C GLN A 31 15.45 5.56 -13.06
N ASN A 32 16.29 6.45 -12.55
CA ASN A 32 16.03 7.88 -12.45
C ASN A 32 17.37 8.62 -12.25
N PRO A 33 17.82 9.46 -13.20
CA PRO A 33 17.17 9.80 -14.48
C PRO A 33 17.24 8.66 -15.52
N THR A 34 16.51 8.79 -16.63
CA THR A 34 16.61 7.94 -17.83
C THR A 34 16.42 8.77 -19.11
N ASP A 35 16.76 8.21 -20.27
CA ASP A 35 16.53 8.82 -21.57
C ASP A 35 15.11 8.58 -22.10
N ALA A 36 14.63 9.49 -22.94
CA ALA A 36 13.34 9.34 -23.60
C ALA A 36 13.31 8.05 -24.47
N GLY A 37 12.19 7.32 -24.40
CA GLY A 37 12.00 6.04 -25.09
C GLY A 37 12.47 4.83 -24.29
N ASN A 38 13.27 5.00 -23.23
CA ASN A 38 13.64 3.89 -22.36
C ASN A 38 12.47 3.51 -21.45
N SER A 39 12.29 2.20 -21.27
CA SER A 39 11.29 1.65 -20.35
C SER A 39 11.79 1.75 -18.91
N VAL A 40 11.00 2.41 -18.05
CA VAL A 40 11.21 2.47 -16.60
C VAL A 40 10.19 1.57 -15.92
N SER A 41 10.66 0.70 -15.03
CA SER A 41 9.77 -0.12 -14.21
C SER A 41 9.57 0.55 -12.87
N PHE A 42 8.32 0.61 -12.43
CA PHE A 42 7.90 1.13 -11.13
C PHE A 42 7.32 0.00 -10.29
N SER A 43 7.63 -0.01 -9.00
CA SER A 43 7.07 -0.95 -8.04
C SER A 43 6.69 -0.26 -6.74
N SER A 44 5.58 -0.68 -6.16
CA SER A 44 5.16 -0.28 -4.82
C SER A 44 5.61 -1.33 -3.81
N THR A 45 6.07 -0.88 -2.65
CA THR A 45 6.34 -1.71 -1.48
C THR A 45 5.48 -1.21 -0.34
N GLU A 46 4.75 -2.12 0.29
CA GLU A 46 3.77 -1.78 1.32
C GLU A 46 4.09 -2.46 2.63
N SER A 47 3.71 -1.79 3.72
CA SER A 47 3.80 -2.35 5.07
C SER A 47 2.68 -1.84 5.96
N GLY A 48 2.24 -2.69 6.90
CA GLY A 48 1.15 -2.39 7.83
C GLY A 48 -0.24 -2.48 7.19
N GLY A 49 -1.23 -1.94 7.90
CA GLY A 49 -2.63 -1.94 7.47
C GLY A 49 -3.37 -3.25 7.73
N THR A 50 -4.69 -3.20 7.53
CA THR A 50 -5.60 -4.35 7.50
C THR A 50 -6.49 -4.26 6.27
N GLY A 51 -6.58 -5.33 5.49
CA GLY A 51 -7.48 -5.41 4.34
C GLY A 51 -6.76 -5.69 3.04
N THR A 52 -7.51 -5.63 1.95
CA THR A 52 -7.00 -5.77 0.58
C THR A 52 -6.45 -4.42 0.14
N ILE A 53 -5.20 -4.41 -0.34
CA ILE A 53 -4.57 -3.18 -0.82
C ILE A 53 -4.82 -3.04 -2.33
N THR A 54 -5.15 -1.83 -2.75
CA THR A 54 -5.40 -1.46 -4.14
C THR A 54 -4.33 -0.48 -4.61
N TYR A 55 -3.94 -0.59 -5.89
CA TYR A 55 -2.93 0.26 -6.49
C TYR A 55 -3.55 1.08 -7.60
N ASP A 56 -3.25 2.37 -7.63
CA ASP A 56 -3.51 3.22 -8.79
C ASP A 56 -2.25 4.02 -9.12
N TRP A 57 -1.74 3.82 -10.33
CA TRP A 57 -0.59 4.55 -10.84
C TRP A 57 -1.04 5.61 -11.82
N TYR A 58 -0.71 6.87 -11.50
CA TYR A 58 -0.97 8.00 -12.36
C TYR A 58 0.33 8.60 -12.89
N ILE A 59 0.38 8.85 -14.20
CA ILE A 59 1.42 9.64 -14.85
C ILE A 59 0.75 10.88 -15.44
N ASN A 60 1.15 12.07 -14.98
CA ASN A 60 0.56 13.35 -15.41
C ASN A 60 -0.98 13.40 -15.28
N GLY A 61 -1.55 12.69 -14.31
CA GLY A 61 -3.00 12.65 -14.06
C GLY A 61 -3.79 11.63 -14.89
N ALA A 62 -3.14 10.89 -15.80
CA ALA A 62 -3.75 9.74 -16.48
C ALA A 62 -3.42 8.44 -15.73
N GLN A 63 -4.41 7.57 -15.54
CA GLN A 63 -4.21 6.26 -14.90
C GLN A 63 -3.54 5.31 -15.91
N GLU A 64 -2.40 4.73 -15.52
CA GLU A 64 -1.60 3.85 -16.37
C GLU A 64 -1.65 2.39 -15.92
N SER A 65 -1.89 2.13 -14.63
CA SER A 65 -1.90 0.77 -14.10
C SER A 65 -2.61 0.67 -12.75
N THR A 66 -3.13 -0.53 -12.46
CA THR A 66 -3.65 -0.93 -11.15
C THR A 66 -2.90 -2.10 -10.52
N ALA A 67 -1.76 -2.49 -11.11
CA ALA A 67 -0.92 -3.56 -10.59
C ALA A 67 0.09 -3.03 -9.57
N SER A 68 0.62 -3.88 -8.69
CA SER A 68 1.69 -3.52 -7.73
C SER A 68 3.01 -3.12 -8.39
N SER A 69 3.17 -3.43 -9.68
CA SER A 69 4.30 -2.98 -10.50
C SER A 69 3.87 -2.82 -11.95
N PHE A 70 4.50 -1.89 -12.67
CA PHE A 70 4.27 -1.67 -14.09
C PHE A 70 5.50 -1.05 -14.76
N SER A 71 5.55 -1.10 -16.09
CA SER A 71 6.60 -0.46 -16.87
C SER A 71 6.00 0.62 -17.76
N TYR A 72 6.68 1.74 -17.89
CA TYR A 72 6.26 2.86 -18.71
C TYR A 72 7.46 3.50 -19.42
N SER A 73 7.27 3.88 -20.68
CA SER A 73 8.29 4.56 -21.50
C SER A 73 7.88 6.00 -21.75
N PHE A 74 8.68 6.95 -21.27
CA PHE A 74 8.42 8.37 -21.48
C PHE A 74 8.90 8.80 -22.87
N SER A 75 7.98 9.25 -23.73
CA SER A 75 8.32 9.66 -25.11
C SER A 75 8.99 11.03 -25.20
N ASN A 76 8.81 11.88 -24.19
CA ASN A 76 9.33 13.25 -24.16
C ASN A 76 10.17 13.49 -22.90
N PRO A 77 11.32 14.19 -23.00
CA PRO A 77 12.07 14.63 -21.82
C PRO A 77 11.22 15.54 -20.93
N GLY A 78 11.29 15.33 -19.62
CA GLY A 78 10.53 16.13 -18.65
C GLY A 78 10.56 15.53 -17.24
N ALA A 79 10.11 16.32 -16.27
CA ALA A 79 9.86 15.83 -14.91
C ALA A 79 8.43 15.30 -14.82
N TYR A 80 8.27 14.05 -14.38
CA TYR A 80 6.98 13.39 -14.22
C TYR A 80 6.76 13.10 -12.73
N TYR A 81 5.59 13.48 -12.22
CA TYR A 81 5.19 13.21 -10.84
C TYR A 81 4.33 11.95 -10.80
N LEU A 82 4.77 10.94 -10.04
CA LEU A 82 3.98 9.73 -9.76
C LEU A 82 3.31 9.88 -8.40
N ASN A 83 1.98 9.76 -8.36
CA ASN A 83 1.21 9.70 -7.13
C ASN A 83 0.65 8.28 -6.98
N PRO A 84 1.11 7.49 -6.00
CA PRO A 84 0.40 6.28 -5.61
C PRO A 84 -0.81 6.71 -4.79
N VAL A 85 -1.99 6.21 -5.13
CA VAL A 85 -3.12 6.20 -4.21
C VAL A 85 -3.29 4.77 -3.72
N SER A 86 -3.14 4.57 -2.41
CA SER A 86 -3.50 3.33 -1.73
C SER A 86 -4.64 3.63 -0.76
N TYR A 87 -5.73 2.86 -0.87
CA TYR A 87 -6.91 2.91 0.01
C TYR A 87 -6.86 1.80 1.06
#